data_AF-C1MWD0-F1
#
_entry.id   AF-C1MWD0-F1
#
_cell.length_a   1.000
_cell.length_b   1.000
_cell.length_c   1.000
_cell.angle_alpha   90.00
_cell.angle_beta   90.00
_cell.angle_gamma   90.00
#
_symmetry.space_group_name_H-M   'P 1'
#
loop_
_entity.id
_entity.type
_entity.pdbx_description
1 polymer ?
#
loop_
_entity_poly.entity_id
_entity_poly.type
_entity_poly.pdbx_seq_one_letter_code
_entity_poly.pdbx_strand_id
1 'polypeptide(L)'
;MASSSSSLRGLRRLAAATRRPAVVASAARAKATQAMTASHAQQLSSNAQEELDAMPFWVPWTGSALNRALSPSQLELFASKFLAAAASASCASTPSMAVAALRKERDDALTRARTMEASLASFSHRASDAESKLSLAKHALASELATLRADKEAAELTAADYRIALNALREESRSRSTTDRDRADADAAAVDARLAEVTDALDRAEARTTAATARALDAEHALACALEDAAKAKAKAKSGAAHHATYGALLHDFGYKRVYATPVTSLTSKERVAVYDQQRAFRAERAETIAEEKAKEAAELSGGFCIPGVISIAEGTANVKGGGARKKKGSKDSSGDVVSASILDGQHRVGALDILLARGVLKPTDAILTEVFPNVDDVRAAALFTEINAATPIRFMDLPGVVEPDAKWALEGAAAKLRDAYPAMFSPSVRCKIPNVNIDALREELHGAEVGSRLGLITEDDLVGWMLKVNAELAERSEKQWLRLRPKRGRAARGSEETYLKALAKAREHGFFLGMCDSWLDGPED
;
A
#
# COMPACT_ATOMS: atom_id res chain seq x y z
N MET A 1 -93.97 24.87 -10.93
CA MET A 1 -93.69 24.68 -12.37
C MET A 1 -92.36 23.95 -12.46
N ALA A 2 -92.33 22.62 -12.52
CA ALA A 2 -92.49 21.79 -13.73
C ALA A 2 -91.40 22.13 -14.77
N SER A 3 -90.65 21.23 -15.41
CA SER A 3 -90.61 19.77 -15.57
C SER A 3 -89.28 19.52 -16.33
N SER A 4 -88.38 18.62 -15.93
CA SER A 4 -88.35 17.18 -16.21
C SER A 4 -88.37 16.77 -17.69
N SER A 5 -87.48 15.81 -18.01
CA SER A 5 -87.50 14.88 -19.17
C SER A 5 -87.20 15.49 -20.56
N SER A 6 -86.71 14.81 -21.58
CA SER A 6 -86.06 13.51 -21.79
C SER A 6 -85.75 13.47 -23.28
N SER A 7 -84.59 12.98 -23.71
CA SER A 7 -84.49 12.35 -25.03
C SER A 7 -83.31 11.38 -25.09
N LEU A 8 -83.56 10.19 -24.54
CA LEU A 8 -82.83 8.96 -24.82
C LEU A 8 -83.89 7.98 -25.33
N ARG A 9 -83.94 7.75 -26.64
CA ARG A 9 -84.62 6.59 -27.23
C ARG A 9 -84.14 6.37 -28.66
N GLY A 10 -83.54 5.21 -28.88
CA GLY A 10 -83.78 4.47 -30.11
C GLY A 10 -82.61 4.39 -31.08
N LEU A 11 -81.53 3.69 -30.71
CA LEU A 11 -80.82 2.80 -31.63
C LEU A 11 -80.38 1.55 -30.86
N ARG A 12 -81.36 0.69 -30.58
CA ARG A 12 -81.17 -0.71 -30.19
C ARG A 12 -81.39 -1.56 -31.44
N ARG A 13 -80.50 -2.54 -31.61
CA ARG A 13 -80.56 -3.71 -32.53
C ARG A 13 -79.89 -3.53 -33.89
N LEU A 14 -78.57 -3.68 -33.87
CA LEU A 14 -77.87 -4.63 -34.75
C LEU A 14 -76.60 -5.08 -34.03
N ALA A 15 -76.20 -6.32 -34.26
CA ALA A 15 -75.10 -7.05 -33.60
C ALA A 15 -75.41 -7.57 -32.18
N ALA A 16 -76.41 -8.45 -32.09
CA ALA A 16 -76.38 -9.54 -31.12
C ALA A 16 -75.29 -10.54 -31.54
N ALA A 17 -74.03 -10.24 -31.25
CA ALA A 17 -72.93 -11.20 -31.16
C ALA A 17 -71.75 -10.48 -30.52
N THR A 18 -71.07 -11.18 -29.61
CA THR A 18 -69.83 -10.80 -28.89
C THR A 18 -70.03 -10.13 -27.52
N ARG A 19 -69.26 -10.67 -26.55
CA ARG A 19 -68.89 -10.13 -25.22
C ARG A 19 -69.64 -10.66 -23.99
N ARG A 20 -69.23 -11.85 -23.53
CA ARG A 20 -68.49 -12.13 -22.25
C ARG A 20 -68.58 -13.65 -21.92
N PRO A 21 -67.70 -14.24 -21.08
CA PRO A 21 -66.55 -13.68 -20.38
C PRO A 21 -65.23 -14.41 -20.72
N ALA A 22 -64.27 -13.68 -21.29
CA ALA A 22 -62.93 -14.16 -21.65
C ALA A 22 -61.95 -14.29 -20.45
N VAL A 23 -62.43 -14.44 -19.21
CA VAL A 23 -61.56 -14.44 -18.02
C VAL A 23 -61.34 -15.84 -17.44
N VAL A 24 -62.24 -16.80 -17.68
CA VAL A 24 -62.01 -18.20 -17.24
C VAL A 24 -61.28 -19.00 -18.31
N ALA A 25 -61.51 -18.72 -19.59
CA ALA A 25 -60.80 -19.35 -20.69
C ALA A 25 -59.34 -18.86 -20.83
N SER A 26 -59.01 -17.64 -20.41
CA SER A 26 -57.62 -17.15 -20.44
C SER A 26 -56.77 -17.74 -19.32
N ALA A 27 -57.34 -17.99 -18.14
CA ALA A 27 -56.64 -18.65 -17.04
C ALA A 27 -56.43 -20.16 -17.32
N ALA A 28 -57.43 -20.83 -17.90
CA ALA A 28 -57.30 -22.22 -18.33
C ALA A 28 -56.35 -22.39 -19.53
N ARG A 29 -56.37 -21.47 -20.52
CA ARG A 29 -55.36 -21.43 -21.58
C ARG A 29 -53.98 -21.06 -21.03
N ALA A 30 -53.84 -20.09 -20.13
CA ALA A 30 -52.54 -19.72 -19.57
C ALA A 30 -51.91 -20.85 -18.77
N LYS A 31 -52.70 -21.63 -18.01
CA LYS A 31 -52.21 -22.84 -17.33
C LYS A 31 -51.91 -23.99 -18.30
N ALA A 32 -52.70 -24.18 -19.36
CA ALA A 32 -52.41 -25.18 -20.39
C ALA A 32 -51.18 -24.79 -21.23
N THR A 33 -50.99 -23.50 -21.55
CA THR A 33 -49.82 -22.98 -22.26
C THR A 33 -48.59 -22.97 -21.37
N GLN A 34 -48.70 -22.69 -20.05
CA GLN A 34 -47.59 -22.86 -19.09
C GLN A 34 -47.24 -24.33 -18.88
N ALA A 35 -48.23 -25.23 -18.81
CA ALA A 35 -47.98 -26.66 -18.71
C ALA A 35 -47.37 -27.23 -20.01
N MET A 36 -47.81 -26.75 -21.18
CA MET A 36 -47.21 -27.13 -22.47
C MET A 36 -45.85 -26.47 -22.71
N THR A 37 -45.61 -25.23 -22.28
CA THR A 37 -44.26 -24.63 -22.35
C THR A 37 -43.31 -25.20 -21.31
N ALA A 38 -43.78 -25.61 -20.13
CA ALA A 38 -42.96 -26.33 -19.16
C ALA A 38 -42.67 -27.77 -19.62
N SER A 39 -43.65 -28.46 -20.22
CA SER A 39 -43.47 -29.78 -20.84
C SER A 39 -42.58 -29.72 -22.08
N HIS A 40 -42.69 -28.67 -22.89
CA HIS A 40 -41.86 -28.48 -24.08
C HIS A 40 -40.47 -27.97 -23.71
N ALA A 41 -40.32 -27.17 -22.65
CA ALA A 41 -39.02 -26.80 -22.08
C ALA A 41 -38.35 -27.97 -21.35
N GLN A 42 -39.11 -28.86 -20.71
CA GLN A 42 -38.56 -30.10 -20.16
C GLN A 42 -38.17 -31.10 -21.25
N GLN A 43 -38.94 -31.21 -22.34
CA GLN A 43 -38.54 -32.03 -23.50
C GLN A 43 -37.37 -31.42 -24.30
N LEU A 44 -37.30 -30.10 -24.43
CA LEU A 44 -36.15 -29.39 -25.04
C LEU A 44 -34.92 -29.46 -24.13
N SER A 45 -35.09 -29.41 -22.81
CA SER A 45 -34.01 -29.58 -21.83
C SER A 45 -33.54 -31.03 -21.74
N SER A 46 -34.41 -32.03 -21.88
CA SER A 46 -34.00 -33.44 -21.88
C SER A 46 -33.27 -33.79 -23.17
N ASN A 47 -33.75 -33.31 -24.33
CA ASN A 47 -33.07 -33.51 -25.61
C ASN A 47 -31.76 -32.72 -25.70
N ALA A 48 -31.70 -31.48 -25.20
CA ALA A 48 -30.47 -30.70 -25.19
C ALA A 48 -29.43 -31.27 -24.21
N GLN A 49 -29.86 -31.85 -23.08
CA GLN A 49 -28.97 -32.53 -22.16
C GLN A 49 -28.48 -33.87 -22.73
N GLU A 50 -29.33 -34.65 -23.41
CA GLU A 50 -28.91 -35.86 -24.13
C GLU A 50 -27.96 -35.53 -25.30
N GLU A 51 -28.16 -34.43 -26.03
CA GLU A 51 -27.21 -33.96 -27.04
C GLU A 51 -25.89 -33.45 -26.42
N LEU A 52 -25.93 -32.74 -25.28
CA LEU A 52 -24.73 -32.32 -24.57
C LEU A 52 -23.94 -33.49 -23.98
N ASP A 53 -24.63 -34.52 -23.49
CA ASP A 53 -24.04 -35.74 -22.92
C ASP A 53 -23.50 -36.66 -24.04
N ALA A 54 -24.04 -36.59 -25.25
CA ALA A 54 -23.52 -37.25 -26.44
C ALA A 54 -22.35 -36.52 -27.10
N MET A 55 -22.14 -35.23 -26.77
CA MET A 55 -21.00 -34.47 -27.27
C MET A 55 -19.71 -34.80 -26.49
N PRO A 56 -18.54 -34.76 -27.14
CA PRO A 56 -17.27 -34.93 -26.44
C PRO A 56 -17.16 -34.00 -25.23
N PHE A 57 -16.60 -34.50 -24.12
CA PHE A 57 -16.57 -33.80 -22.82
C PHE A 57 -16.04 -32.36 -22.87
N TRP A 58 -15.21 -32.03 -23.87
CA TRP A 58 -14.64 -30.70 -24.05
C TRP A 58 -15.64 -29.69 -24.60
N VAL A 59 -16.74 -30.10 -25.25
CA VAL A 59 -17.74 -29.18 -25.82
C VAL A 59 -18.58 -28.49 -24.73
N PRO A 60 -19.18 -29.20 -23.76
CA PRO A 60 -19.83 -28.56 -22.61
C PRO A 60 -18.85 -27.72 -21.77
N TRP A 61 -17.61 -28.21 -21.60
CA TRP A 61 -16.57 -27.53 -20.84
C TRP A 61 -16.13 -26.21 -21.50
N THR A 62 -15.92 -26.19 -22.82
CA THR A 62 -15.57 -24.97 -23.56
C THR A 62 -16.71 -23.97 -23.58
N GLY A 63 -17.96 -24.42 -23.76
CA GLY A 63 -19.15 -23.56 -23.64
C GLY A 63 -19.25 -22.89 -22.27
N SER A 64 -19.04 -23.66 -21.19
CA SER A 64 -19.02 -23.10 -19.83
C SER A 64 -17.84 -22.18 -19.57
N ALA A 65 -16.65 -22.48 -20.12
CA ALA A 65 -15.47 -21.64 -19.98
C ALA A 65 -15.66 -20.30 -20.68
N LEU A 66 -16.22 -20.30 -21.90
CA LEU A 66 -16.52 -19.10 -22.67
C LEU A 66 -17.60 -18.26 -21.98
N ASN A 67 -18.67 -18.87 -21.47
CA ASN A 67 -19.72 -18.15 -20.74
C ASN A 67 -19.22 -17.48 -19.44
N ARG A 68 -18.16 -18.01 -18.83
CA ARG A 68 -17.55 -17.42 -17.63
C ARG A 68 -16.49 -16.36 -17.96
N ALA A 69 -15.78 -16.55 -19.07
CA ALA A 69 -14.68 -15.66 -19.47
C ALA A 69 -15.14 -14.44 -20.27
N LEU A 70 -16.29 -14.53 -20.94
CA LEU A 70 -16.77 -13.50 -21.87
C LEU A 70 -18.09 -12.92 -21.38
N SER A 71 -18.19 -11.59 -21.41
CA SER A 71 -19.46 -10.89 -21.21
C SER A 71 -20.47 -11.25 -22.32
N PRO A 72 -21.80 -11.04 -22.11
CA PRO A 72 -22.81 -11.34 -23.11
C PRO A 72 -22.54 -10.73 -24.50
N SER A 73 -22.01 -9.50 -24.55
CA SER A 73 -21.62 -8.82 -25.79
C SER A 73 -20.35 -9.41 -26.44
N GLN A 74 -19.42 -9.96 -25.65
CA GLN A 74 -18.24 -10.67 -26.15
C GLN A 74 -18.58 -12.08 -26.64
N LEU A 75 -19.55 -12.76 -26.02
CA LEU A 75 -20.11 -14.02 -26.51
C LEU A 75 -20.83 -13.84 -27.83
N GLU A 76 -21.60 -12.76 -27.98
CA GLU A 76 -22.26 -12.40 -29.24
C GLU A 76 -21.23 -12.09 -30.35
N LEU A 77 -20.10 -11.45 -29.99
CA LEU A 77 -18.95 -11.24 -30.88
C LEU A 77 -18.21 -12.54 -31.23
N PHE A 78 -18.07 -13.46 -30.28
CA PHE A 78 -17.44 -14.77 -30.51
C PHE A 78 -18.32 -15.63 -31.43
N ALA A 79 -19.62 -15.68 -31.16
CA ALA A 79 -20.61 -16.34 -32.00
C ALA A 79 -20.67 -15.69 -33.39
N SER A 80 -20.73 -14.36 -33.50
CA SER A 80 -20.75 -13.69 -34.80
C SER A 80 -19.43 -13.78 -35.58
N LYS A 81 -18.27 -13.88 -34.93
CA LYS A 81 -16.98 -14.07 -35.66
C LYS A 81 -16.72 -15.51 -36.07
N PHE A 82 -17.07 -16.49 -35.22
CA PHE A 82 -16.72 -17.89 -35.46
C PHE A 82 -17.89 -18.74 -35.97
N LEU A 83 -19.12 -18.48 -35.53
CA LEU A 83 -20.31 -19.18 -36.05
C LEU A 83 -20.87 -18.52 -37.31
N ALA A 84 -20.73 -17.20 -37.51
CA ALA A 84 -21.10 -16.58 -38.80
C ALA A 84 -20.09 -16.87 -39.92
N ALA A 85 -18.85 -17.26 -39.59
CA ALA A 85 -17.93 -17.83 -40.58
C ALA A 85 -18.42 -19.20 -41.12
N ALA A 86 -19.26 -19.91 -40.36
CA ALA A 86 -19.90 -21.16 -40.76
C ALA A 86 -21.28 -20.94 -41.43
N ALA A 87 -21.94 -19.80 -41.19
CA ALA A 87 -23.26 -19.49 -41.71
C ALA A 87 -23.22 -18.31 -42.70
N SER A 88 -22.80 -18.61 -43.94
CA SER A 88 -22.99 -17.80 -45.15
C SER A 88 -22.08 -16.56 -45.27
N ALA A 89 -21.32 -16.37 -46.34
CA ALA A 89 -21.82 -16.16 -47.70
C ALA A 89 -23.08 -15.27 -47.73
N SER A 90 -22.87 -13.97 -47.53
CA SER A 90 -23.74 -12.83 -47.90
C SER A 90 -24.14 -11.89 -46.75
N CYS A 91 -24.06 -10.60 -47.09
CA CYS A 91 -24.51 -9.41 -46.40
C CYS A 91 -23.71 -8.86 -45.21
N ALA A 92 -23.11 -7.70 -45.50
CA ALA A 92 -22.40 -6.81 -44.62
C ALA A 92 -23.33 -6.08 -43.63
N SER A 93 -22.93 -6.02 -42.36
CA SER A 93 -23.13 -4.83 -41.52
C SER A 93 -21.95 -4.72 -40.55
N THR A 94 -21.46 -3.49 -40.36
CA THR A 94 -20.04 -3.17 -40.19
C THR A 94 -19.52 -3.17 -38.72
N PRO A 95 -18.28 -3.64 -38.47
CA PRO A 95 -17.58 -3.58 -37.17
C PRO A 95 -17.31 -2.16 -36.61
N SER A 96 -17.70 -1.12 -37.35
CA SER A 96 -17.35 0.28 -37.10
C SER A 96 -18.13 0.87 -35.92
N MET A 97 -19.38 0.48 -35.73
CA MET A 97 -20.28 1.06 -34.70
C MET A 97 -19.88 0.70 -33.27
N ALA A 98 -19.46 -0.54 -33.03
CA ALA A 98 -19.06 -1.01 -31.70
C ALA A 98 -17.70 -0.41 -31.26
N VAL A 99 -16.75 -0.30 -32.18
CA VAL A 99 -15.46 0.38 -31.93
C VAL A 99 -15.68 1.88 -31.72
N ALA A 100 -16.63 2.50 -32.43
CA ALA A 100 -17.01 3.89 -32.21
C ALA A 100 -17.67 4.11 -30.83
N ALA A 101 -18.51 3.18 -30.36
CA ALA A 101 -19.13 3.25 -29.04
C ALA A 101 -18.10 3.15 -27.91
N LEU A 102 -17.15 2.21 -27.99
CA LEU A 102 -16.08 2.05 -27.00
C LEU A 102 -15.10 3.25 -27.00
N ARG A 103 -14.78 3.81 -28.17
CA ARG A 103 -13.97 5.03 -28.26
C ARG A 103 -14.70 6.21 -27.64
N LYS A 104 -16.00 6.37 -27.91
CA LYS A 104 -16.84 7.40 -27.32
C LYS A 104 -16.91 7.28 -25.79
N GLU A 105 -17.10 6.08 -25.26
CA GLU A 105 -17.17 5.85 -23.81
C GLU A 105 -15.83 6.14 -23.11
N ARG A 106 -14.70 5.75 -23.73
CA ARG A 106 -13.35 6.12 -23.28
C ARG A 106 -13.15 7.65 -23.31
N ASP A 107 -13.55 8.30 -24.39
CA ASP A 107 -13.36 9.74 -24.57
C ASP A 107 -14.26 10.54 -23.60
N ASP A 108 -15.47 10.05 -23.32
CA ASP A 108 -16.37 10.60 -22.30
C ASP A 108 -15.78 10.41 -20.88
N ALA A 109 -15.15 9.26 -20.59
CA ALA A 109 -14.46 9.02 -19.32
C ALA A 109 -13.23 9.92 -19.13
N LEU A 110 -12.43 10.12 -20.18
CA LEU A 110 -11.30 11.05 -20.17
C LEU A 110 -11.77 12.50 -20.01
N THR A 111 -12.92 12.87 -20.59
CA THR A 111 -13.52 14.19 -20.43
C THR A 111 -14.00 14.43 -19.00
N ARG A 112 -14.59 13.41 -18.35
CA ARG A 112 -14.96 13.45 -16.92
C ARG A 112 -13.73 13.57 -16.01
N ALA A 113 -12.65 12.85 -16.30
CA ALA A 113 -11.40 12.95 -15.54
C ALA A 113 -10.79 14.37 -15.66
N ARG A 114 -10.69 14.90 -16.88
CA ARG A 114 -10.17 16.25 -17.14
C ARG A 114 -11.02 17.36 -16.51
N THR A 115 -12.33 17.21 -16.49
CA THR A 115 -13.24 18.19 -15.83
C THR A 115 -13.11 18.14 -14.30
N MET A 116 -12.89 16.96 -13.71
CA MET A 116 -12.56 16.84 -12.29
C MET A 116 -11.19 17.43 -11.94
N GLU A 117 -10.16 17.18 -12.76
CA GLU A 117 -8.84 17.78 -12.60
C GLU A 117 -8.89 19.31 -12.73
N ALA A 118 -9.62 19.84 -13.72
CA ALA A 118 -9.84 21.27 -13.87
C ALA A 118 -10.59 21.88 -12.68
N SER A 119 -11.55 21.15 -12.11
CA SER A 119 -12.29 21.59 -10.91
C SER A 119 -11.41 21.60 -9.66
N LEU A 120 -10.54 20.60 -9.49
CA LEU A 120 -9.55 20.53 -8.41
C LEU A 120 -8.47 21.61 -8.55
N ALA A 121 -7.97 21.84 -9.77
CA ALA A 121 -7.04 22.92 -10.06
C ALA A 121 -7.67 24.30 -9.80
N SER A 122 -8.92 24.51 -10.20
CA SER A 122 -9.69 25.74 -9.89
C SER A 122 -9.92 25.92 -8.39
N PHE A 123 -10.14 24.84 -7.64
CA PHE A 123 -10.28 24.91 -6.18
C PHE A 123 -8.95 25.26 -5.52
N SER A 124 -7.86 24.61 -5.92
CA SER A 124 -6.50 24.90 -5.43
C SER A 124 -6.09 26.34 -5.72
N HIS A 125 -6.35 26.83 -6.93
CA HIS A 125 -6.08 28.22 -7.30
C HIS A 125 -6.92 29.21 -6.49
N ARG A 126 -8.20 28.90 -6.21
CA ARG A 126 -9.04 29.76 -5.36
C ARG A 126 -8.57 29.78 -3.90
N ALA A 127 -8.08 28.66 -3.38
CA ALA A 127 -7.49 28.59 -2.04
C ALA A 127 -6.21 29.43 -1.95
N SER A 128 -5.29 29.27 -2.91
CA SER A 128 -4.04 30.05 -2.96
C SER A 128 -4.27 31.56 -3.17
N ASP A 129 -5.26 31.94 -3.99
CA ASP A 129 -5.63 33.35 -4.19
C ASP A 129 -6.28 33.95 -2.92
N ALA A 130 -7.07 33.17 -2.19
CA ALA A 130 -7.63 33.60 -0.90
C ALA A 130 -6.54 33.78 0.17
N GLU A 131 -5.57 32.88 0.25
CA GLU A 131 -4.43 32.97 1.17
C GLU A 131 -3.55 34.20 0.85
N SER A 132 -3.29 34.45 -0.44
CA SER A 132 -2.53 35.61 -0.90
C SER A 132 -3.24 36.93 -0.57
N LYS A 133 -4.56 37.01 -0.77
CA LYS A 133 -5.38 38.19 -0.42
C LYS A 133 -5.41 38.42 1.10
N LEU A 134 -5.49 37.36 1.88
CA LEU A 134 -5.46 37.46 3.35
C LEU A 134 -4.09 37.94 3.85
N SER A 135 -3.00 37.44 3.27
CA SER A 135 -1.64 37.88 3.59
C SER A 135 -1.42 39.36 3.26
N LEU A 136 -1.82 39.81 2.07
CA LEU A 136 -1.77 41.22 1.66
C LEU A 136 -2.58 42.12 2.58
N ALA A 137 -3.79 41.70 2.97
CA ALA A 137 -4.62 42.44 3.91
C ALA A 137 -3.98 42.56 5.31
N LYS A 138 -3.38 41.46 5.82
CA LYS A 138 -2.64 41.48 7.10
C LYS A 138 -1.45 42.44 7.07
N HIS A 139 -0.69 42.46 5.97
CA HIS A 139 0.45 43.37 5.81
C HIS A 139 0.03 44.84 5.72
N ALA A 140 -1.01 45.16 4.94
CA ALA A 140 -1.52 46.53 4.84
C ALA A 140 -2.00 47.06 6.20
N LEU A 141 -2.71 46.23 6.95
CA LEU A 141 -3.24 46.58 8.27
C LEU A 141 -2.13 46.75 9.32
N ALA A 142 -1.09 45.91 9.27
CA ALA A 142 0.08 46.03 10.13
C ALA A 142 0.87 47.32 9.85
N SER A 143 0.95 47.73 8.57
CA SER A 143 1.57 49.00 8.19
C SER A 143 0.78 50.21 8.71
N GLU A 144 -0.56 50.19 8.61
CA GLU A 144 -1.44 51.27 9.13
C GLU A 144 -1.33 51.40 10.67
N LEU A 145 -1.23 50.28 11.39
CA LEU A 145 -0.99 50.29 12.84
C LEU A 145 0.38 50.86 13.20
N ALA A 146 1.43 50.54 12.44
CA ALA A 146 2.77 51.05 12.70
C ALA A 146 2.83 52.58 12.53
N THR A 147 2.17 53.13 11.51
CA THR A 147 2.11 54.59 11.30
C THR A 147 1.31 55.28 12.40
N LEU A 148 0.17 54.72 12.81
CA LEU A 148 -0.65 55.31 13.88
C LEU A 148 0.07 55.31 15.24
N ARG A 149 0.88 54.28 15.53
CA ARG A 149 1.72 54.25 16.74
C ARG A 149 2.80 55.32 16.71
N ALA A 150 3.47 55.51 15.57
CA ALA A 150 4.46 56.57 15.41
C ALA A 150 3.85 57.97 15.55
N ASP A 151 2.67 58.20 14.97
CA ASP A 151 1.94 59.47 15.10
C ASP A 151 1.53 59.75 16.55
N LYS A 152 1.11 58.71 17.29
CA LYS A 152 0.81 58.82 18.73
C LYS A 152 2.06 59.21 19.53
N GLU A 153 3.18 58.51 19.32
CA GLU A 153 4.44 58.82 20.01
C GLU A 153 4.90 60.27 19.73
N ALA A 154 4.79 60.72 18.47
CA ALA A 154 5.10 62.10 18.10
C ALA A 154 4.18 63.13 18.77
N ALA A 155 2.87 62.83 18.87
CA ALA A 155 1.91 63.68 19.55
C ALA A 155 2.14 63.74 21.07
N GLU A 156 2.49 62.62 21.71
CA GLU A 156 2.83 62.55 23.13
C GLU A 156 4.12 63.34 23.45
N LEU A 157 5.13 63.24 22.59
CA LEU A 157 6.38 64.01 22.72
C LEU A 157 6.10 65.52 22.60
N THR A 158 5.32 65.90 21.58
CA THR A 158 4.91 67.29 21.37
C THR A 158 4.13 67.82 22.57
N ALA A 159 3.17 67.05 23.11
CA ALA A 159 2.43 67.41 24.31
C ALA A 159 3.33 67.56 25.54
N ALA A 160 4.34 66.71 25.70
CA ALA A 160 5.32 66.82 26.76
C ALA A 160 6.14 68.12 26.65
N ASP A 161 6.61 68.46 25.44
CA ASP A 161 7.35 69.71 25.18
C ASP A 161 6.50 70.94 25.47
N TYR A 162 5.22 70.94 25.05
CA TYR A 162 4.30 72.03 25.38
C TYR A 162 4.02 72.13 26.89
N ARG A 163 3.89 71.01 27.61
CA ARG A 163 3.73 71.03 29.08
C ARG A 163 4.96 71.59 29.78
N ILE A 164 6.16 71.26 29.29
CA ILE A 164 7.42 71.83 29.81
C ILE A 164 7.46 73.34 29.53
N ALA A 165 7.17 73.77 28.30
CA ALA A 165 7.12 75.17 27.92
C ALA A 165 6.08 75.97 28.72
N LEU A 166 4.91 75.38 28.97
CA LEU A 166 3.82 76.00 29.72
C LEU A 166 4.13 76.10 31.21
N ASN A 167 4.82 75.11 31.80
CA ASN A 167 5.35 75.21 33.16
C ASN A 167 6.44 76.28 33.28
N ALA A 168 7.37 76.36 32.31
CA ALA A 168 8.38 77.41 32.26
C ALA A 168 7.76 78.81 32.10
N LEU A 169 6.76 78.95 31.23
CA LEU A 169 5.96 80.17 31.08
C LEU A 169 5.20 80.51 32.36
N ARG A 170 4.61 79.53 33.08
CA ARG A 170 3.93 79.75 34.37
C ARG A 170 4.89 80.23 35.46
N GLU A 171 6.12 79.73 35.47
CA GLU A 171 7.18 80.22 36.37
C GLU A 171 7.63 81.65 35.99
N GLU A 172 7.83 81.93 34.70
CA GLU A 172 8.24 83.25 34.20
C GLU A 172 7.13 84.33 34.32
N SER A 173 5.88 83.93 34.10
CA SER A 173 4.69 84.80 34.16
C SER A 173 4.23 85.14 35.57
N ARG A 174 4.91 84.66 36.63
CA ARG A 174 4.89 85.37 37.93
C ARG A 174 5.37 86.83 37.80
N SER A 175 5.88 87.22 36.62
CA SER A 175 6.42 88.53 36.26
C SER A 175 5.88 89.17 34.95
N ARG A 176 4.90 88.58 34.22
CA ARG A 176 4.39 89.10 32.91
C ARG A 176 2.88 88.96 32.66
N SER A 177 2.37 89.70 31.65
CA SER A 177 0.96 90.00 31.35
C SER A 177 0.08 88.82 30.93
N THR A 178 -1.24 88.97 31.12
CA THR A 178 -2.30 87.95 30.93
C THR A 178 -2.42 87.36 29.52
N THR A 179 -2.15 88.12 28.46
CA THR A 179 -2.34 87.68 27.06
C THR A 179 -1.43 86.54 26.60
N ASP A 180 -0.22 86.42 27.15
CA ASP A 180 0.71 85.34 26.77
C ASP A 180 0.33 84.00 27.43
N ARG A 181 -0.33 84.04 28.59
CA ARG A 181 -0.90 82.85 29.23
C ARG A 181 -2.05 82.28 28.42
N ASP A 182 -2.97 83.15 28.00
CA ASP A 182 -4.16 82.73 27.25
C ASP A 182 -3.79 82.02 25.93
N ARG A 183 -2.72 82.46 25.27
CA ARG A 183 -2.21 81.82 24.04
C ARG A 183 -1.58 80.45 24.30
N ALA A 184 -0.77 80.32 25.36
CA ALA A 184 -0.16 79.05 25.72
C ALA A 184 -1.19 78.01 26.17
N ASP A 185 -2.19 78.43 26.96
CA ASP A 185 -3.29 77.56 27.37
C ASP A 185 -4.17 77.14 26.16
N ALA A 186 -4.35 78.01 25.16
CA ALA A 186 -5.03 77.67 23.89
C ALA A 186 -4.24 76.66 23.03
N ASP A 187 -2.92 76.83 22.91
CA ASP A 187 -2.06 75.90 22.17
C ASP A 187 -2.00 74.52 22.86
N ALA A 188 -1.94 74.48 24.20
CA ALA A 188 -2.02 73.23 24.97
C ALA A 188 -3.36 72.51 24.79
N ALA A 189 -4.48 73.25 24.80
CA ALA A 189 -5.80 72.69 24.53
C ALA A 189 -5.91 72.11 23.10
N ALA A 190 -5.27 72.73 22.11
CA ALA A 190 -5.24 72.22 20.74
C ALA A 190 -4.44 70.92 20.61
N VAL A 191 -3.35 70.78 21.38
CA VAL A 191 -2.55 69.54 21.40
C VAL A 191 -3.27 68.42 22.14
N ASP A 192 -3.90 68.70 23.28
CA ASP A 192 -4.70 67.70 24.00
C ASP A 192 -5.89 67.22 23.13
N ALA A 193 -6.51 68.11 22.36
CA ALA A 193 -7.56 67.73 21.39
C ALA A 193 -7.03 66.81 20.29
N ARG A 194 -5.83 67.08 19.76
CA ARG A 194 -5.19 66.25 18.73
C ARG A 194 -4.73 64.89 19.28
N LEU A 195 -4.27 64.84 20.53
CA LEU A 195 -3.93 63.59 21.22
C LEU A 195 -5.18 62.72 21.42
N ALA A 196 -6.31 63.32 21.79
CA ALA A 196 -7.58 62.63 21.90
C ALA A 196 -8.01 62.05 20.54
N GLU A 197 -7.92 62.82 19.46
CA GLU A 197 -8.27 62.36 18.11
C GLU A 197 -7.42 61.18 17.63
N VAL A 198 -6.09 61.23 17.85
CA VAL A 198 -5.16 60.15 17.48
C VAL A 198 -5.40 58.88 18.31
N THR A 199 -5.69 59.03 19.61
CA THR A 199 -6.02 57.90 20.50
C THR A 199 -7.30 57.20 20.03
N ASP A 200 -8.33 57.98 19.74
CA ASP A 200 -9.59 57.51 19.17
C ASP A 200 -9.40 56.77 17.82
N ALA A 201 -8.49 57.28 16.97
CA ALA A 201 -8.17 56.65 15.70
C ALA A 201 -7.42 55.32 15.88
N LEU A 202 -6.54 55.23 16.87
CA LEU A 202 -5.81 54.00 17.23
C LEU A 202 -6.77 52.93 17.75
N ASP A 203 -7.67 53.28 18.68
CA ASP A 203 -8.67 52.34 19.21
C ASP A 203 -9.58 51.78 18.10
N ARG A 204 -9.99 52.64 17.16
CA ARG A 204 -10.75 52.23 15.97
C ARG A 204 -9.93 51.33 15.03
N ALA A 205 -8.62 51.53 14.91
CA ALA A 205 -7.75 50.68 14.09
C ALA A 205 -7.52 49.32 14.75
N GLU A 206 -7.27 49.29 16.07
CA GLU A 206 -7.11 48.06 16.84
C GLU A 206 -8.41 47.22 16.82
N ALA A 207 -9.58 47.85 16.99
CA ALA A 207 -10.86 47.17 16.84
C ALA A 207 -11.05 46.55 15.44
N ARG A 208 -10.65 47.27 14.37
CA ARG A 208 -10.67 46.75 13.00
C ARG A 208 -9.74 45.55 12.82
N THR A 209 -8.56 45.57 13.45
CA THR A 209 -7.60 44.46 13.38
C THR A 209 -8.09 43.22 14.10
N THR A 210 -8.70 43.40 15.27
CA THR A 210 -9.29 42.31 16.07
C THR A 210 -10.48 41.67 15.35
N ALA A 211 -11.30 42.47 14.67
CA ALA A 211 -12.40 41.96 13.84
C ALA A 211 -11.88 41.24 12.58
N ALA A 212 -10.79 41.70 11.98
CA ALA A 212 -10.18 41.06 10.81
C ALA A 212 -9.52 39.70 11.16
N THR A 213 -8.86 39.60 12.31
CA THR A 213 -8.27 38.34 12.79
C THR A 213 -9.34 37.33 13.18
N ALA A 214 -10.44 37.75 13.82
CA ALA A 214 -11.58 36.88 14.10
C ALA A 214 -12.18 36.30 12.80
N ARG A 215 -12.42 37.14 11.79
CA ARG A 215 -12.92 36.67 10.47
C ARG A 215 -11.95 35.73 9.75
N ALA A 216 -10.64 35.93 9.93
CA ALA A 216 -9.63 35.03 9.35
C ALA A 216 -9.66 33.65 10.02
N LEU A 217 -9.78 33.60 11.35
CA LEU A 217 -9.93 32.35 12.10
C LEU A 217 -11.23 31.62 11.73
N ASP A 218 -12.34 32.35 11.57
CA ASP A 218 -13.61 31.78 11.10
C ASP A 218 -13.49 31.20 9.68
N ALA A 219 -12.76 31.89 8.78
CA ALA A 219 -12.52 31.42 7.42
C ALA A 219 -11.59 30.18 7.39
N GLU A 220 -10.57 30.13 8.24
CA GLU A 220 -9.69 28.96 8.41
C GLU A 220 -10.48 27.76 8.95
N HIS A 221 -11.34 27.97 9.95
CA HIS A 221 -12.21 26.93 10.48
C HIS A 221 -13.23 26.43 9.45
N ALA A 222 -13.82 27.33 8.65
CA ALA A 222 -14.73 26.97 7.57
C ALA A 222 -14.01 26.18 6.46
N LEU A 223 -12.76 26.54 6.13
CA LEU A 223 -11.93 25.81 5.17
C LEU A 223 -11.59 24.40 5.69
N ALA A 224 -11.23 24.28 6.98
CA ALA A 224 -10.97 22.98 7.61
C ALA A 224 -12.20 22.07 7.56
N CYS A 225 -13.39 22.60 7.89
CA CYS A 225 -14.66 21.86 7.78
C CYS A 225 -14.94 21.43 6.33
N ALA A 226 -14.75 22.33 5.36
CA ALA A 226 -14.97 22.02 3.95
C ALA A 226 -13.99 20.96 3.41
N LEU A 227 -12.74 20.96 3.87
CA LEU A 227 -11.75 19.93 3.55
C LEU A 227 -12.11 18.58 4.18
N GLU A 228 -12.62 18.58 5.41
CA GLU A 228 -13.08 17.37 6.08
C GLU A 228 -14.32 16.78 5.39
N ASP A 229 -15.26 17.62 4.98
CA ASP A 229 -16.45 17.21 4.21
C ASP A 229 -16.08 16.73 2.80
N ALA A 230 -15.12 17.36 2.14
CA ALA A 230 -14.56 16.89 0.87
C ALA A 230 -13.83 15.54 1.04
N ALA A 231 -13.11 15.33 2.15
CA ALA A 231 -12.47 14.06 2.48
C ALA A 231 -13.51 12.96 2.78
N LYS A 232 -14.59 13.29 3.52
CA LYS A 232 -15.73 12.38 3.77
C LYS A 232 -16.49 12.06 2.49
N ALA A 233 -16.71 13.03 1.61
CA ALA A 233 -17.32 12.82 0.30
C ALA A 233 -16.42 11.96 -0.62
N LYS A 234 -15.10 12.16 -0.57
CA LYS A 234 -14.10 11.32 -1.28
C LYS A 234 -14.04 9.90 -0.71
N ALA A 235 -14.20 9.74 0.61
CA ALA A 235 -14.31 8.44 1.27
C ALA A 235 -15.63 7.72 0.90
N LYS A 236 -16.75 8.46 0.82
CA LYS A 236 -18.06 7.97 0.40
C LYS A 236 -18.11 7.65 -1.10
N ALA A 237 -17.34 8.35 -1.93
CA ALA A 237 -17.13 8.00 -3.34
C ALA A 237 -16.18 6.79 -3.52
N LYS A 238 -15.27 6.55 -2.57
CA LYS A 238 -14.36 5.39 -2.53
C LYS A 238 -15.00 4.10 -2.01
N SER A 239 -16.19 4.12 -1.41
CA SER A 239 -16.87 2.90 -0.94
C SER A 239 -17.41 2.00 -2.07
N GLY A 240 -17.15 2.35 -3.34
CA GLY A 240 -17.28 1.44 -4.48
C GLY A 240 -16.01 0.61 -4.77
N ALA A 241 -14.89 0.87 -4.09
CA ALA A 241 -13.69 0.05 -4.23
C ALA A 241 -13.84 -1.25 -3.43
N ALA A 242 -13.78 -2.39 -4.12
CA ALA A 242 -13.90 -3.72 -3.52
C ALA A 242 -12.95 -3.88 -2.32
N HIS A 243 -13.52 -4.07 -1.13
CA HIS A 243 -12.77 -4.33 0.10
C HIS A 243 -12.56 -5.84 0.24
N HIS A 244 -11.30 -6.29 0.30
CA HIS A 244 -10.94 -7.69 0.46
C HIS A 244 -10.82 -8.05 1.95
N ALA A 245 -11.36 -9.19 2.37
CA ALA A 245 -11.39 -9.60 3.78
C ALA A 245 -9.97 -9.75 4.38
N THR A 246 -9.03 -10.30 3.60
CA THR A 246 -7.64 -10.50 4.04
C THR A 246 -6.77 -9.27 3.79
N TYR A 247 -6.95 -8.62 2.64
CA TYR A 247 -6.00 -7.63 2.11
C TYR A 247 -6.49 -6.19 2.30
N GLY A 248 -7.67 -5.97 2.87
CA GLY A 248 -8.21 -4.63 3.07
C GLY A 248 -8.59 -3.94 1.76
N ALA A 249 -8.31 -2.64 1.65
CA ALA A 249 -8.75 -1.84 0.52
C ALA A 249 -7.95 -2.14 -0.75
N LEU A 250 -8.63 -2.48 -1.84
CA LEU A 250 -8.02 -2.53 -3.17
C LEU A 250 -7.64 -1.12 -3.61
N LEU A 251 -6.36 -0.88 -3.86
CA LEU A 251 -5.84 0.39 -4.35
C LEU A 251 -5.84 0.42 -5.88
N HIS A 252 -5.45 -0.68 -6.51
CA HIS A 252 -5.43 -0.79 -7.97
C HIS A 252 -5.42 -2.25 -8.43
N ASP A 253 -6.07 -2.52 -9.56
CA ASP A 253 -6.03 -3.82 -10.25
C ASP A 253 -5.36 -3.64 -11.61
N PHE A 254 -4.22 -4.29 -11.80
CA PHE A 254 -3.47 -4.27 -13.06
C PHE A 254 -3.91 -5.39 -14.03
N GLY A 255 -4.90 -6.21 -13.66
CA GLY A 255 -5.38 -7.37 -14.43
C GLY A 255 -4.52 -8.63 -14.26
N TYR A 256 -3.19 -8.47 -14.11
CA TYR A 256 -2.26 -9.58 -13.83
C TYR A 256 -1.78 -9.62 -12.38
N LYS A 257 -1.93 -8.51 -11.63
CA LYS A 257 -1.68 -8.40 -10.19
C LYS A 257 -2.56 -7.31 -9.58
N ARG A 258 -2.83 -7.42 -8.29
CA ARG A 258 -3.69 -6.49 -7.53
C ARG A 258 -2.89 -5.86 -6.41
N VAL A 259 -3.03 -4.56 -6.20
CA VAL A 259 -2.32 -3.82 -5.15
C VAL A 259 -3.31 -3.42 -4.07
N TYR A 260 -2.99 -3.75 -2.83
CA TYR A 260 -3.85 -3.55 -1.67
C TYR A 260 -3.15 -2.71 -0.60
N ALA A 261 -3.97 -2.03 0.20
CA ALA A 261 -3.62 -1.45 1.49
C ALA A 261 -3.96 -2.48 2.58
N THR A 262 -3.03 -3.38 2.85
CA THR A 262 -3.25 -4.52 3.75
C THR A 262 -2.97 -4.15 5.21
N PRO A 263 -3.89 -4.42 6.15
CA PRO A 263 -3.63 -4.21 7.58
C PRO A 263 -2.43 -5.04 8.06
N VAL A 264 -1.56 -4.45 8.88
CA VAL A 264 -0.37 -5.15 9.44
C VAL A 264 -0.76 -6.48 10.09
N THR A 265 -1.86 -6.51 10.85
CA THR A 265 -2.35 -7.73 11.52
C THR A 265 -2.71 -8.87 10.58
N SER A 266 -3.17 -8.57 9.37
CA SER A 266 -3.45 -9.61 8.38
C SER A 266 -2.16 -10.24 7.85
N LEU A 267 -1.08 -9.45 7.72
CA LEU A 267 0.21 -9.92 7.20
C LEU A 267 1.01 -10.73 8.22
N THR A 268 0.97 -10.34 9.49
CA THR A 268 1.71 -11.04 10.56
C THR A 268 1.01 -12.35 10.96
N SER A 269 -0.30 -12.45 10.73
CA SER A 269 -1.10 -13.65 10.97
C SER A 269 -0.76 -14.80 9.99
N LYS A 270 0.05 -15.77 10.43
CA LYS A 270 0.41 -16.97 9.65
C LYS A 270 -0.78 -17.85 9.25
N GLU A 271 -1.91 -17.73 9.96
CA GLU A 271 -3.17 -18.39 9.58
C GLU A 271 -3.81 -17.78 8.34
N ARG A 272 -3.54 -16.50 8.08
CA ARG A 272 -4.14 -15.73 6.97
C ARG A 272 -3.22 -15.68 5.76
N VAL A 273 -1.93 -15.43 6.01
CA VAL A 273 -0.91 -15.39 4.96
C VAL A 273 0.29 -16.21 5.43
N ALA A 274 0.50 -17.36 4.79
CA ALA A 274 1.61 -18.24 5.09
C ALA A 274 2.88 -17.81 4.32
N VAL A 275 4.01 -18.45 4.60
CA VAL A 275 5.26 -18.21 3.85
C VAL A 275 5.43 -19.34 2.83
N TYR A 276 5.73 -18.97 1.58
CA TYR A 276 6.02 -19.93 0.51
C TYR A 276 7.18 -20.85 0.91
N ASP A 277 7.06 -22.14 0.66
CA ASP A 277 7.97 -23.18 1.16
C ASP A 277 9.41 -23.04 0.63
N GLN A 278 9.58 -22.59 -0.61
CA GLN A 278 10.88 -22.38 -1.24
C GLN A 278 11.60 -21.10 -0.79
N GLN A 279 10.97 -20.27 0.05
CA GLN A 279 11.67 -19.10 0.60
C GLN A 279 12.89 -19.50 1.42
N ARG A 280 13.90 -18.63 1.43
CA ARG A 280 15.04 -18.71 2.36
C ARG A 280 14.55 -18.83 3.80
N ALA A 281 15.35 -19.40 4.70
CA ALA A 281 14.96 -19.47 6.10
C ALA A 281 14.72 -18.07 6.69
N PHE A 282 13.69 -17.96 7.52
CA PHE A 282 13.41 -16.75 8.28
C PHE A 282 14.48 -16.58 9.38
N ARG A 283 15.06 -15.38 9.47
CA ARG A 283 16.06 -15.03 10.48
C ARG A 283 15.58 -13.89 11.36
N ALA A 284 15.40 -14.18 12.64
CA ALA A 284 14.93 -13.22 13.63
C ALA A 284 15.85 -11.99 13.71
N GLU A 285 17.17 -12.19 13.79
CA GLU A 285 18.17 -11.10 13.84
C GLU A 285 18.02 -10.10 12.68
N ARG A 286 17.75 -10.60 11.46
CA ARG A 286 17.55 -9.75 10.28
C ARG A 286 16.26 -8.94 10.38
N ALA A 287 15.20 -9.55 10.92
CA ALA A 287 13.95 -8.85 11.18
C ALA A 287 14.11 -7.79 12.30
N GLU A 288 14.88 -8.11 13.35
CA GLU A 288 15.23 -7.17 14.43
C GLU A 288 16.01 -5.97 13.92
N THR A 289 17.05 -6.19 13.10
CA THR A 289 17.82 -5.10 12.48
C THR A 289 16.92 -4.18 11.66
N ILE A 290 16.04 -4.75 10.83
CA ILE A 290 15.07 -3.97 10.05
C ILE A 290 14.13 -3.21 10.98
N ALA A 291 13.60 -3.85 12.03
CA ALA A 291 12.70 -3.21 12.97
C ALA A 291 13.37 -2.05 13.73
N GLU A 292 14.63 -2.20 14.13
CA GLU A 292 15.39 -1.15 14.81
C GLU A 292 15.65 0.05 13.90
N GLU A 293 16.08 -0.18 12.66
CA GLU A 293 16.27 0.89 11.68
C GLU A 293 14.95 1.63 11.43
N LYS A 294 13.84 0.90 11.28
CA LYS A 294 12.53 1.51 11.01
C LYS A 294 11.92 2.21 12.21
N ALA A 295 12.16 1.72 13.42
CA ALA A 295 11.76 2.42 14.63
C ALA A 295 12.50 3.75 14.78
N LYS A 296 13.79 3.81 14.43
CA LYS A 296 14.57 5.06 14.39
C LYS A 296 14.03 6.02 13.34
N GLU A 297 13.82 5.56 12.10
CA GLU A 297 13.24 6.38 11.03
C GLU A 297 11.85 6.94 11.41
N ALA A 298 10.99 6.12 12.02
CA ALA A 298 9.66 6.54 12.47
C ALA A 298 9.71 7.62 13.55
N ALA A 299 10.75 7.64 14.38
CA ALA A 299 10.95 8.68 15.38
C ALA A 299 11.50 9.98 14.79
N GLU A 300 12.28 9.91 13.70
CA GLU A 300 12.91 11.06 13.04
C GLU A 300 12.03 11.74 11.99
N LEU A 301 11.17 10.98 11.30
CA LEU A 301 10.25 11.50 10.28
C LEU A 301 8.93 11.96 10.90
N SER A 302 8.72 13.28 10.95
CA SER A 302 7.45 13.92 11.32
C SER A 302 6.27 13.60 10.38
N GLY A 303 6.50 12.83 9.30
CA GLY A 303 5.54 12.50 8.24
C GLY A 303 5.10 11.03 8.15
N GLY A 304 5.53 10.15 9.05
CA GLY A 304 5.00 8.79 9.19
C GLY A 304 5.94 7.65 8.79
N PHE A 305 5.55 6.45 9.23
CA PHE A 305 6.27 5.20 9.05
C PHE A 305 6.27 4.74 7.58
N CYS A 306 7.46 4.42 7.04
CA CYS A 306 7.63 3.94 5.67
C CYS A 306 8.42 2.63 5.64
N ILE A 307 7.89 1.61 4.97
CA ILE A 307 8.65 0.41 4.62
C ILE A 307 9.03 0.50 3.15
N PRO A 308 10.34 0.61 2.81
CA PRO A 308 10.77 0.57 1.43
C PRO A 308 10.58 -0.82 0.82
N GLY A 309 10.01 -0.85 -0.39
CA GLY A 309 9.73 -2.06 -1.15
C GLY A 309 8.34 -2.65 -0.91
N VAL A 310 7.92 -3.55 -1.81
CA VAL A 310 6.59 -4.18 -1.80
C VAL A 310 6.67 -5.55 -1.12
N ILE A 311 5.61 -5.98 -0.45
CA ILE A 311 5.42 -7.37 -0.02
C ILE A 311 4.60 -8.08 -1.10
N SER A 312 5.18 -9.12 -1.70
CA SER A 312 4.58 -9.86 -2.81
C SER A 312 3.91 -11.13 -2.29
N ILE A 313 2.65 -11.33 -2.65
CA ILE A 313 1.80 -12.44 -2.18
C ILE A 313 1.27 -13.22 -3.38
N ALA A 314 1.36 -14.55 -3.35
CA ALA A 314 0.66 -15.44 -4.24
C ALA A 314 -0.63 -15.96 -3.58
N GLU A 315 -1.74 -15.74 -4.25
CA GLU A 315 -3.06 -16.23 -3.87
C GLU A 315 -3.40 -17.42 -4.76
N GLY A 316 -3.55 -18.61 -4.18
CA GLY A 316 -3.83 -19.84 -4.92
C GLY A 316 -3.40 -21.09 -4.16
N THR A 317 -2.89 -22.10 -4.85
CA THR A 317 -2.56 -23.42 -4.28
C THR A 317 -1.06 -23.64 -4.07
N ALA A 318 -0.25 -22.57 -4.10
CA ALA A 318 1.18 -22.64 -3.84
C ALA A 318 1.51 -23.32 -2.50
N ASN A 319 2.59 -24.11 -2.46
CA ASN A 319 2.99 -24.83 -1.26
C ASN A 319 3.50 -23.88 -0.17
N VAL A 320 3.22 -24.21 1.09
CA VAL A 320 3.55 -23.35 2.25
C VAL A 320 4.21 -24.14 3.36
N LYS A 321 5.19 -23.52 4.02
CA LYS A 321 5.99 -24.17 5.06
C LYS A 321 5.13 -24.61 6.26
N GLY A 322 5.27 -25.86 6.70
CA GLY A 322 4.55 -26.42 7.86
C GLY A 322 3.11 -26.87 7.57
N GLY A 323 2.67 -26.79 6.32
CA GLY A 323 1.35 -27.22 5.87
C GLY A 323 1.29 -28.70 5.50
N GLY A 324 1.51 -29.63 6.44
CA GLY A 324 1.23 -31.04 6.18
C GLY A 324 -0.28 -31.25 6.04
N ALA A 325 -0.80 -31.45 4.83
CA ALA A 325 -2.20 -31.79 4.47
C ALA A 325 -3.31 -31.22 5.39
N ARG A 326 -3.08 -30.06 6.01
CA ARG A 326 -3.94 -29.52 7.06
C ARG A 326 -4.99 -28.72 6.33
N LYS A 327 -6.22 -29.24 6.36
CA LYS A 327 -7.47 -28.60 5.91
C LYS A 327 -7.30 -27.08 5.86
N LYS A 328 -7.16 -26.57 4.63
CA LYS A 328 -7.07 -25.16 4.29
C LYS A 328 -8.19 -24.42 5.03
N LYS A 329 -7.85 -23.70 6.09
CA LYS A 329 -8.70 -22.66 6.69
C LYS A 329 -8.17 -21.31 6.21
N GLY A 330 -8.18 -21.11 4.89
CA GLY A 330 -8.00 -19.79 4.28
C GLY A 330 -9.32 -19.03 4.36
N SER A 331 -9.24 -17.72 4.54
CA SER A 331 -10.35 -16.78 4.43
C SER A 331 -11.25 -17.12 3.23
N LYS A 332 -12.51 -17.48 3.47
CA LYS A 332 -13.50 -17.62 2.40
C LYS A 332 -13.69 -16.26 1.74
N ASP A 333 -13.48 -16.20 0.43
CA ASP A 333 -13.96 -15.07 -0.35
C ASP A 333 -15.50 -15.17 -0.52
N SER A 334 -16.09 -14.13 -1.10
CA SER A 334 -17.53 -14.08 -1.42
C SER A 334 -17.97 -15.10 -2.50
N SER A 335 -17.05 -15.90 -3.05
CA SER A 335 -17.32 -16.95 -4.05
C SER A 335 -17.30 -18.38 -3.46
N GLY A 336 -16.76 -18.55 -2.25
CA GLY A 336 -16.82 -19.79 -1.48
C GLY A 336 -15.60 -20.70 -1.63
N ASP A 337 -14.59 -20.32 -2.42
CA ASP A 337 -13.36 -21.08 -2.59
C ASP A 337 -12.31 -20.68 -1.54
N VAL A 338 -11.67 -21.70 -0.96
CA VAL A 338 -10.61 -21.49 0.04
C VAL A 338 -9.31 -21.18 -0.68
N VAL A 339 -9.00 -19.90 -0.83
CA VAL A 339 -7.76 -19.48 -1.49
C VAL A 339 -6.65 -19.30 -0.45
N SER A 340 -5.65 -20.18 -0.49
CA SER A 340 -4.45 -20.04 0.34
C SER A 340 -3.61 -18.85 -0.15
N ALA A 341 -3.11 -18.05 0.79
CA ALA A 341 -2.21 -16.93 0.49
C ALA A 341 -0.81 -17.24 1.00
N SER A 342 0.20 -17.00 0.17
CA SER A 342 1.61 -17.26 0.48
C SER A 342 2.46 -16.04 0.14
N ILE A 343 3.33 -15.63 1.07
CA ILE A 343 4.30 -14.58 0.83
C ILE A 343 5.36 -15.16 -0.11
N LEU A 344 5.63 -14.48 -1.24
CA LEU A 344 6.70 -14.79 -2.19
C LEU A 344 7.97 -13.98 -1.92
N ASP A 345 7.83 -12.71 -1.51
CA ASP A 345 8.96 -11.88 -1.06
C ASP A 345 8.54 -10.99 0.11
N GLY A 346 9.51 -10.61 0.94
CA GLY A 346 9.33 -9.72 2.07
C GLY A 346 9.16 -10.42 3.42
N GLN A 347 9.46 -11.72 3.57
CA GLN A 347 9.26 -12.44 4.84
C GLN A 347 9.96 -11.79 6.06
N HIS A 348 11.17 -11.24 5.89
CA HIS A 348 11.90 -10.58 6.97
C HIS A 348 11.28 -9.22 7.30
N ARG A 349 10.66 -8.55 6.31
CA ARG A 349 9.89 -7.32 6.53
C ARG A 349 8.61 -7.64 7.31
N VAL A 350 7.94 -8.74 6.99
CA VAL A 350 6.77 -9.21 7.77
C VAL A 350 7.18 -9.57 9.20
N GLY A 351 8.35 -10.19 9.42
CA GLY A 351 8.87 -10.39 10.77
C GLY A 351 9.18 -9.07 11.49
N ALA A 352 9.75 -8.09 10.80
CA ALA A 352 10.00 -6.76 11.37
C ALA A 352 8.70 -6.04 11.74
N LEU A 353 7.66 -6.17 10.91
CA LEU A 353 6.32 -5.66 11.18
C LEU A 353 5.72 -6.25 12.47
N ASP A 354 5.93 -7.54 12.70
CA ASP A 354 5.48 -8.23 13.92
C ASP A 354 6.18 -7.66 15.17
N ILE A 355 7.50 -7.45 15.09
CA ILE A 355 8.30 -6.82 16.15
C ILE A 355 7.82 -5.38 16.41
N LEU A 356 7.60 -4.60 15.36
CA LEU A 356 7.17 -3.20 15.47
C LEU A 356 5.74 -3.06 16.03
N LEU A 357 4.85 -3.99 15.68
CA LEU A 357 3.51 -4.09 16.25
C LEU A 357 3.59 -4.42 17.75
N ALA A 358 4.42 -5.39 18.14
CA ALA A 358 4.63 -5.75 19.54
C ALA A 358 5.25 -4.60 20.36
N ARG A 359 6.10 -3.78 19.75
CA ARG A 359 6.69 -2.58 20.36
C ARG A 359 5.75 -1.37 20.40
N GLY A 360 4.55 -1.46 19.80
CA GLY A 360 3.58 -0.36 19.75
C GLY A 360 3.99 0.80 18.82
N VAL A 361 5.02 0.60 17.98
CA VAL A 361 5.42 1.58 16.95
C VAL A 361 4.37 1.62 15.84
N LEU A 362 3.78 0.47 15.53
CA LEU A 362 2.67 0.34 14.58
C LEU A 362 1.37 0.03 15.29
N LYS A 363 0.28 0.53 14.71
CA LYS A 363 -1.08 0.15 15.10
C LYS A 363 -1.53 -1.06 14.28
N PRO A 364 -2.40 -1.93 14.85
CA PRO A 364 -2.97 -3.07 14.15
C PRO A 364 -3.63 -2.78 12.80
N THR A 365 -4.16 -1.56 12.66
CA THR A 365 -4.90 -1.04 11.50
C THR A 365 -4.01 -0.31 10.50
N ASP A 366 -2.73 -0.10 10.81
CA ASP A 366 -1.83 0.56 9.87
C ASP A 366 -1.75 -0.28 8.59
N ALA A 367 -1.78 0.40 7.45
CA ALA A 367 -1.85 -0.24 6.16
C ALA A 367 -0.48 -0.34 5.51
N ILE A 368 -0.14 -1.54 5.04
CA ILE A 368 1.08 -1.85 4.31
C ILE A 368 0.74 -2.14 2.87
N LEU A 369 1.52 -1.57 1.96
CA LEU A 369 1.37 -1.79 0.53
C LEU A 369 1.78 -3.22 0.16
N THR A 370 0.86 -3.98 -0.41
CA THR A 370 1.09 -5.36 -0.84
C THR A 370 0.66 -5.54 -2.28
N GLU A 371 1.44 -6.30 -3.05
CA GLU A 371 1.00 -6.81 -4.35
C GLU A 371 0.59 -8.27 -4.24
N VAL A 372 -0.55 -8.61 -4.84
CA VAL A 372 -1.16 -9.92 -4.77
C VAL A 372 -1.34 -10.44 -6.19
N PHE A 373 -0.74 -11.58 -6.47
CA PHE A 373 -0.92 -12.33 -7.72
C PHE A 373 -2.06 -13.34 -7.53
N PRO A 374 -3.18 -13.20 -8.26
CA PRO A 374 -4.32 -14.11 -8.14
C PRO A 374 -4.10 -15.43 -8.89
N ASN A 375 -4.73 -16.49 -8.41
CA ASN A 375 -4.80 -17.82 -9.02
C ASN A 375 -3.41 -18.38 -9.38
N VAL A 376 -2.53 -18.45 -8.38
CA VAL A 376 -1.14 -18.90 -8.52
C VAL A 376 -1.01 -20.33 -8.00
N ASP A 377 -0.61 -21.24 -8.88
CA ASP A 377 -0.18 -22.59 -8.53
C ASP A 377 1.31 -22.61 -8.14
N ASP A 378 1.82 -23.77 -7.75
CA ASP A 378 3.21 -23.92 -7.30
C ASP A 378 4.24 -23.59 -8.39
N VAL A 379 3.95 -24.00 -9.64
CA VAL A 379 4.81 -23.74 -10.80
C VAL A 379 4.92 -22.24 -11.04
N ARG A 380 3.80 -21.52 -11.04
CA ARG A 380 3.77 -20.07 -11.24
C ARG A 380 4.34 -19.34 -10.02
N ALA A 381 4.15 -19.84 -8.80
CA ALA A 381 4.76 -19.28 -7.60
C ALA A 381 6.29 -19.37 -7.68
N ALA A 382 6.85 -20.51 -8.09
CA ALA A 382 8.28 -20.69 -8.30
C ALA A 382 8.82 -19.77 -9.41
N ALA A 383 8.08 -19.61 -10.51
CA ALA A 383 8.46 -18.70 -11.60
C ALA A 383 8.45 -17.23 -11.13
N LEU A 384 7.39 -16.78 -10.46
CA LEU A 384 7.29 -15.43 -9.90
C LEU A 384 8.37 -15.18 -8.85
N PHE A 385 8.60 -16.13 -7.95
CA PHE A 385 9.68 -16.07 -6.97
C PHE A 385 11.02 -15.88 -7.68
N THR A 386 11.33 -16.72 -8.68
CA THR A 386 12.57 -16.63 -9.45
C THR A 386 12.71 -15.30 -10.17
N GLU A 387 11.65 -14.79 -10.79
CA GLU A 387 11.65 -13.50 -11.52
C GLU A 387 11.88 -12.31 -10.58
N ILE A 388 11.11 -12.22 -9.49
CA ILE A 388 11.27 -11.18 -8.45
C ILE A 388 12.71 -11.19 -7.93
N ASN A 389 13.24 -12.39 -7.73
CA ASN A 389 14.53 -12.61 -7.14
C ASN A 389 15.70 -12.47 -8.12
N ALA A 390 15.51 -12.70 -9.41
CA ALA A 390 16.54 -12.46 -10.44
C ALA A 390 16.93 -10.98 -10.52
N ALA A 391 16.02 -10.07 -10.17
CA ALA A 391 16.30 -8.65 -10.04
C ALA A 391 17.13 -8.29 -8.78
N THR A 392 17.42 -9.26 -7.92
CA THR A 392 18.23 -9.10 -6.70
C THR A 392 19.36 -10.13 -6.64
N PRO A 393 20.52 -9.83 -6.02
CA PRO A 393 21.55 -10.86 -5.84
C PRO A 393 21.07 -11.89 -4.82
N ILE A 394 20.55 -13.02 -5.31
CA ILE A 394 20.20 -14.18 -4.50
C ILE A 394 21.27 -15.25 -4.64
N ARG A 395 21.53 -15.91 -3.50
CA ARG A 395 22.46 -17.03 -3.41
C ARG A 395 21.95 -18.13 -4.32
N PHE A 396 22.85 -18.76 -5.07
CA PHE A 396 22.46 -19.70 -6.12
C PHE A 396 21.62 -20.86 -5.55
N MET A 397 21.98 -21.33 -4.37
CA MET A 397 21.28 -22.41 -3.67
C MET A 397 19.84 -22.08 -3.22
N ASP A 398 19.47 -20.80 -3.13
CA ASP A 398 18.14 -20.38 -2.70
C ASP A 398 17.16 -20.30 -3.88
N LEU A 399 17.62 -20.46 -5.13
CA LEU A 399 16.78 -20.50 -6.31
C LEU A 399 15.95 -21.80 -6.37
N PRO A 400 14.65 -21.74 -6.71
CA PRO A 400 13.81 -22.94 -6.84
C PRO A 400 14.37 -23.89 -7.90
N GLY A 401 14.39 -25.19 -7.59
CA GLY A 401 14.85 -26.24 -8.51
C GLY A 401 16.38 -26.37 -8.63
N VAL A 402 17.17 -25.54 -7.95
CA VAL A 402 18.64 -25.71 -7.89
C VAL A 402 19.03 -26.76 -6.86
N VAL A 403 18.37 -26.77 -5.71
CA VAL A 403 18.61 -27.73 -4.63
C VAL A 403 17.29 -28.40 -4.28
N GLU A 404 17.31 -29.72 -4.14
CA GLU A 404 16.14 -30.47 -3.65
C GLU A 404 15.73 -29.97 -2.25
N PRO A 405 14.41 -29.86 -1.95
CA PRO A 405 13.93 -29.28 -0.69
C PRO A 405 14.55 -29.92 0.55
N ASP A 406 14.67 -31.25 0.59
CA ASP A 406 15.23 -31.98 1.73
C ASP A 406 16.71 -31.68 1.92
N ALA A 407 17.49 -31.65 0.83
CA ALA A 407 18.91 -31.30 0.88
C ALA A 407 19.12 -29.84 1.31
N LYS A 408 18.26 -28.92 0.84
CA LYS A 408 18.25 -27.52 1.27
C LYS A 408 17.99 -27.39 2.77
N TRP A 409 17.02 -28.15 3.31
CA TRP A 409 16.73 -28.16 4.74
C TRP A 409 17.84 -28.81 5.57
N ALA A 410 18.48 -29.88 5.07
CA ALA A 410 19.63 -30.49 5.73
C ALA A 410 20.80 -29.51 5.86
N LEU A 411 21.10 -28.76 4.78
CA LEU A 411 22.13 -27.71 4.79
C LEU A 411 21.77 -26.55 5.72
N GLU A 412 20.51 -26.10 5.72
CA GLU A 412 20.04 -25.04 6.62
C GLU A 412 20.16 -25.46 8.09
N GLY A 413 19.65 -26.64 8.41
CA GLY A 413 19.70 -27.21 9.75
C GLY A 413 21.14 -27.36 10.23
N ALA A 414 22.00 -27.95 9.39
CA ALA A 414 23.39 -28.21 9.76
C ALA A 414 24.15 -26.92 10.05
N ALA A 415 23.97 -25.90 9.20
CA ALA A 415 24.59 -24.59 9.42
C ALA A 415 24.02 -23.87 10.66
N ALA A 416 22.73 -24.05 10.97
CA ALA A 416 22.10 -23.52 12.18
C ALA A 416 22.62 -24.21 13.45
N LYS A 417 22.67 -25.55 13.48
CA LYS A 417 23.26 -26.32 14.61
C LYS A 417 24.71 -25.94 14.86
N LEU A 418 25.50 -25.78 13.79
CA LEU A 418 26.90 -25.37 13.92
C LEU A 418 27.03 -23.95 14.48
N ARG A 419 26.16 -23.02 14.07
CA ARG A 419 26.09 -21.68 14.66
C ARG A 419 25.74 -21.73 16.14
N ASP A 420 24.75 -22.52 16.49
CA ASP A 420 24.28 -22.63 17.88
C ASP A 420 25.35 -23.25 18.78
N ALA A 421 26.19 -24.15 18.24
CA ALA A 421 27.37 -24.70 18.93
C ALA A 421 28.54 -23.70 19.05
N TYR A 422 28.73 -22.80 18.08
CA TYR A 422 29.85 -21.84 18.03
C TYR A 422 29.40 -20.39 17.80
N PRO A 423 28.52 -19.81 18.65
CA PRO A 423 27.87 -18.53 18.34
C PRO A 423 28.85 -17.37 18.13
N ALA A 424 29.94 -17.31 18.90
CA ALA A 424 30.97 -16.27 18.79
C ALA A 424 31.72 -16.26 17.43
N MET A 425 31.68 -17.38 16.72
CA MET A 425 32.34 -17.58 15.43
C MET A 425 31.42 -17.27 14.26
N PHE A 426 30.13 -17.05 14.48
CA PHE A 426 29.22 -16.67 13.41
C PHE A 426 29.01 -15.17 13.38
N SER A 427 28.90 -14.63 12.17
CA SER A 427 28.67 -13.20 11.94
C SER A 427 27.54 -13.00 10.94
N PRO A 428 26.65 -12.02 11.18
CA PRO A 428 25.59 -11.68 10.23
C PRO A 428 26.14 -11.08 8.93
N SER A 429 27.38 -10.59 8.93
CA SER A 429 28.02 -10.00 7.74
C SER A 429 28.59 -11.07 6.81
N VAL A 430 28.20 -11.04 5.53
CA VAL A 430 28.82 -11.84 4.46
C VAL A 430 30.31 -11.50 4.27
N ARG A 431 30.71 -10.27 4.62
CA ARG A 431 32.11 -9.80 4.54
C ARG A 431 32.83 -9.90 5.88
N CYS A 432 32.42 -10.81 6.77
CA CYS A 432 33.11 -11.01 8.05
C CYS A 432 34.58 -11.39 7.82
N LYS A 433 35.45 -11.13 8.81
CA LYS A 433 36.86 -11.53 8.80
C LYS A 433 37.03 -12.93 9.36
N ILE A 434 38.06 -13.65 8.94
CA ILE A 434 38.45 -14.92 9.57
C ILE A 434 38.74 -14.70 11.07
N PRO A 435 38.45 -15.67 11.96
CA PRO A 435 37.90 -17.00 11.69
C PRO A 435 36.36 -17.03 11.60
N ASN A 436 35.69 -15.87 11.67
CA ASN A 436 34.23 -15.86 11.71
C ASN A 436 33.64 -16.42 10.40
N VAL A 437 32.42 -16.95 10.44
CA VAL A 437 31.71 -17.48 9.27
C VAL A 437 30.34 -16.84 9.16
N ASN A 438 29.88 -16.64 7.93
CA ASN A 438 28.50 -16.25 7.70
C ASN A 438 27.69 -17.49 7.34
N ILE A 439 26.59 -17.71 8.05
CA ILE A 439 25.74 -18.89 7.87
C ILE A 439 25.13 -18.99 6.45
N ASP A 440 24.91 -17.88 5.72
CA ASP A 440 24.49 -17.98 4.30
C ASP A 440 25.63 -18.39 3.38
N ALA A 441 26.82 -17.86 3.62
CA ALA A 441 28.01 -18.23 2.85
C ALA A 441 28.35 -19.70 3.06
N LEU A 442 28.33 -20.18 4.31
CA LEU A 442 28.63 -21.57 4.65
C LEU A 442 27.72 -22.55 3.90
N ARG A 443 26.41 -22.29 3.88
CA ARG A 443 25.44 -23.14 3.17
C ARG A 443 25.74 -23.20 1.66
N GLU A 444 26.09 -22.06 1.06
CA GLU A 444 26.41 -21.98 -0.36
C GLU A 444 27.75 -22.64 -0.68
N GLU A 445 28.74 -22.50 0.20
CA GLU A 445 30.05 -23.15 0.10
C GLU A 445 29.94 -24.68 0.21
N LEU A 446 29.15 -25.19 1.17
CA LEU A 446 28.86 -26.62 1.32
C LEU A 446 28.14 -27.19 0.10
N HIS A 447 27.17 -26.45 -0.44
CA HIS A 447 26.46 -26.84 -1.65
C HIS A 447 27.37 -26.79 -2.88
N GLY A 448 28.14 -25.72 -3.05
CA GLY A 448 29.04 -25.52 -4.19
C GLY A 448 30.19 -26.52 -4.23
N ALA A 449 30.63 -27.02 -3.09
CA ALA A 449 31.61 -28.12 -2.98
C ALA A 449 30.96 -29.52 -3.00
N GLU A 450 29.66 -29.59 -3.31
CA GLU A 450 28.88 -30.82 -3.44
C GLU A 450 29.01 -31.75 -2.22
N VAL A 451 29.17 -31.20 -1.00
CA VAL A 451 29.49 -31.99 0.20
C VAL A 451 28.44 -33.07 0.47
N GLY A 452 27.16 -32.72 0.38
CA GLY A 452 26.05 -33.65 0.63
C GLY A 452 26.03 -34.82 -0.36
N SER A 453 26.07 -34.54 -1.67
CA SER A 453 26.03 -35.55 -2.71
C SER A 453 27.33 -36.35 -2.81
N ARG A 454 28.49 -35.69 -2.73
CA ARG A 454 29.81 -36.31 -2.85
C ARG A 454 30.13 -37.25 -1.70
N LEU A 455 29.74 -36.88 -0.48
CA LEU A 455 30.01 -37.68 0.73
C LEU A 455 28.82 -38.56 1.16
N GLY A 456 27.69 -38.50 0.45
CA GLY A 456 26.47 -39.23 0.80
C GLY A 456 25.85 -38.78 2.13
N LEU A 457 26.02 -37.51 2.52
CA LEU A 457 25.49 -36.94 3.76
C LEU A 457 24.10 -36.37 3.48
N ILE A 458 23.08 -37.13 3.84
CA ILE A 458 21.68 -36.83 3.49
C ILE A 458 20.99 -36.04 4.60
N THR A 459 21.38 -36.26 5.86
CA THR A 459 20.74 -35.63 7.01
C THR A 459 21.54 -34.45 7.55
N GLU A 460 20.83 -33.57 8.25
CA GLU A 460 21.42 -32.47 9.03
C GLU A 460 22.47 -32.99 10.02
N ASP A 461 22.20 -34.10 10.72
CA ASP A 461 23.11 -34.64 11.73
C ASP A 461 24.38 -35.23 11.12
N ASP A 462 24.28 -35.85 9.94
CA ASP A 462 25.44 -36.36 9.20
C ASP A 462 26.36 -35.21 8.76
N LEU A 463 25.78 -34.12 8.24
CA LEU A 463 26.52 -32.93 7.85
C LEU A 463 27.22 -32.27 9.04
N VAL A 464 26.53 -32.14 10.18
CA VAL A 464 27.14 -31.59 11.41
C VAL A 464 28.25 -32.50 11.92
N GLY A 465 28.01 -33.81 11.96
CA GLY A 465 29.00 -34.79 12.41
C GLY A 465 30.28 -34.74 11.57
N TRP A 466 30.14 -34.64 10.25
CA TRP A 466 31.27 -34.48 9.34
C TRP A 466 32.00 -33.14 9.57
N MET A 467 31.29 -32.01 9.62
CA MET A 467 31.92 -30.70 9.88
C MET A 467 32.67 -30.66 11.22
N LEU A 468 32.12 -31.28 12.27
CA LEU A 468 32.78 -31.38 13.57
C LEU A 468 34.05 -32.25 13.52
N LYS A 469 34.01 -33.37 12.78
CA LYS A 469 35.18 -34.22 12.55
C LYS A 469 36.29 -33.44 11.84
N VAL A 470 35.95 -32.76 10.75
CA VAL A 470 36.89 -31.91 10.00
C VAL A 470 37.44 -30.80 10.88
N ASN A 471 36.60 -30.16 11.70
CA ASN A 471 37.05 -29.13 12.63
C ASN A 471 38.08 -29.66 13.64
N ALA A 472 37.91 -30.89 14.13
CA ALA A 472 38.86 -31.54 15.02
C ALA A 472 40.19 -31.84 14.31
N GLU A 473 40.16 -32.35 13.08
CA GLU A 473 41.37 -32.57 12.25
C GLU A 473 42.13 -31.25 12.00
N LEU A 474 41.40 -30.16 11.76
CA LEU A 474 42.00 -28.83 11.62
C LEU A 474 42.61 -28.31 12.93
N ALA A 475 42.05 -28.69 14.08
CA ALA A 475 42.57 -28.29 15.39
C ALA A 475 43.96 -28.88 15.67
N GLU A 476 44.28 -30.04 15.10
CA GLU A 476 45.58 -30.72 15.26
C GLU A 476 46.73 -30.01 14.52
N ARG A 477 46.41 -29.10 13.60
CA ARG A 477 47.43 -28.35 12.85
C ARG A 477 48.23 -27.42 13.77
N SER A 478 49.54 -27.58 13.73
CA SER A 478 50.49 -26.66 14.34
C SER A 478 50.41 -25.27 13.70
N GLU A 479 50.86 -24.26 14.44
CA GLU A 479 50.92 -22.87 13.94
C GLU A 479 51.76 -22.75 12.65
N LYS A 480 52.88 -23.47 12.58
CA LYS A 480 53.71 -23.53 11.37
C LYS A 480 52.96 -24.11 10.18
N GLN A 481 52.13 -25.14 10.39
CA GLN A 481 51.28 -25.70 9.33
C GLN A 481 50.21 -24.69 8.89
N TRP A 482 49.58 -23.98 9.83
CA TRP A 482 48.61 -22.93 9.51
C TRP A 482 49.20 -21.78 8.70
N LEU A 483 50.43 -21.37 9.02
CA LEU A 483 51.15 -20.34 8.26
C LEU A 483 51.58 -20.82 6.87
N ARG A 484 52.08 -22.06 6.77
CA ARG A 484 52.48 -22.68 5.49
C ARG A 484 51.29 -22.86 4.55
N LEU A 485 50.16 -23.34 5.07
CA LEU A 485 48.92 -23.59 4.32
C LEU A 485 48.01 -22.36 4.26
N ARG A 486 48.50 -21.19 4.70
CA ARG A 486 47.72 -19.97 4.65
C ARG A 486 47.26 -19.71 3.22
N PRO A 487 45.95 -19.53 2.98
CA PRO A 487 45.44 -19.31 1.64
C PRO A 487 46.05 -18.06 1.01
N LYS A 488 46.57 -18.20 -0.23
CA LYS A 488 47.17 -17.07 -0.99
C LYS A 488 46.12 -16.28 -1.79
N ARG A 489 44.92 -16.84 -1.95
CA ARG A 489 43.77 -16.21 -2.61
C ARG A 489 42.51 -16.48 -1.78
N GLY A 490 41.45 -15.70 -2.01
CA GLY A 490 40.18 -15.85 -1.29
C GLY A 490 40.10 -15.07 0.03
N ARG A 491 39.13 -15.45 0.88
CA ARG A 491 38.75 -14.73 2.10
C ARG A 491 39.86 -14.72 3.16
N ALA A 492 40.57 -15.84 3.29
CA ALA A 492 41.68 -16.02 4.23
C ALA A 492 43.02 -15.44 3.75
N ALA A 493 43.11 -14.97 2.50
CA ALA A 493 44.33 -14.39 1.94
C ALA A 493 44.55 -12.92 2.33
N ARG A 494 43.51 -12.23 2.80
CA ARG A 494 43.58 -10.79 3.12
C ARG A 494 44.18 -10.58 4.51
N GLY A 495 45.22 -9.75 4.61
CA GLY A 495 45.81 -9.29 5.87
C GLY A 495 47.30 -9.60 6.02
N SER A 496 47.92 -9.11 7.09
CA SER A 496 49.28 -9.49 7.47
C SER A 496 49.30 -10.88 8.10
N GLU A 497 50.48 -11.48 8.19
CA GLU A 497 50.71 -12.71 8.97
C GLU A 497 50.24 -12.56 10.42
N GLU A 498 50.53 -11.41 11.03
CA GLU A 498 50.10 -11.09 12.39
C GLU A 498 48.56 -11.08 12.53
N THR A 499 47.85 -10.57 11.53
CA THR A 499 46.37 -10.58 11.53
C THR A 499 45.84 -12.01 11.44
N TYR A 500 46.51 -12.87 10.68
CA TYR A 500 46.16 -14.29 10.56
C TYR A 500 46.43 -15.05 11.86
N LEU A 501 47.52 -14.77 12.56
CA LEU A 501 47.81 -15.36 13.87
C LEU A 501 46.82 -14.90 14.95
N LYS A 502 46.38 -13.64 14.93
CA LYS A 502 45.29 -13.16 15.80
C LYS A 502 43.97 -13.89 15.52
N ALA A 503 43.66 -14.13 14.25
CA ALA A 503 42.49 -14.93 13.87
C ALA A 503 42.62 -16.40 14.35
N LEU A 504 43.81 -17.00 14.22
CA LEU A 504 44.09 -18.35 14.72
C LEU A 504 43.99 -18.45 16.24
N ALA A 505 44.45 -17.44 16.98
CA ALA A 505 44.30 -17.38 18.43
C ALA A 505 42.82 -17.38 18.83
N LYS A 506 42.00 -16.58 18.13
CA LYS A 506 40.54 -16.55 18.32
C LYS A 506 39.90 -17.90 17.95
N ALA A 507 40.33 -18.54 16.86
CA ALA A 507 39.87 -19.87 16.48
C ALA A 507 40.17 -20.91 17.57
N ARG A 508 41.38 -20.88 18.15
CA ARG A 508 41.77 -21.75 19.27
C ARG A 508 40.96 -21.50 20.53
N GLU A 509 40.74 -20.24 20.89
CA GLU A 509 39.94 -19.83 22.05
C GLU A 509 38.53 -20.42 22.02
N HIS A 510 37.92 -20.46 20.84
CA HIS A 510 36.56 -20.95 20.65
C HIS A 510 36.46 -22.37 20.06
N GLY A 511 37.59 -23.05 19.84
CA GLY A 511 37.64 -24.41 19.28
C GLY A 511 37.08 -24.52 17.85
N PHE A 512 37.14 -23.47 17.04
CA PHE A 512 36.51 -23.43 15.71
C PHE A 512 37.50 -22.99 14.62
N PHE A 513 37.82 -23.91 13.72
CA PHE A 513 38.87 -23.79 12.72
C PHE A 513 38.35 -23.83 11.28
N LEU A 514 37.09 -24.26 11.05
CA LEU A 514 36.49 -24.31 9.70
C LEU A 514 36.50 -22.95 8.99
N GLY A 515 36.38 -21.85 9.75
CA GLY A 515 36.42 -20.50 9.20
C GLY A 515 37.83 -19.94 8.90
N MET A 516 38.88 -20.72 9.14
CA MET A 516 40.27 -20.30 8.89
C MET A 516 40.70 -20.47 7.43
N CYS A 517 40.15 -21.47 6.73
CA CYS A 517 40.44 -21.75 5.33
C CYS A 517 39.29 -22.56 4.70
N ASP A 518 39.16 -22.52 3.39
CA ASP A 518 38.08 -23.23 2.68
C ASP A 518 38.54 -24.60 2.13
N SER A 519 39.84 -24.92 2.23
CA SER A 519 40.45 -26.12 1.64
C SER A 519 39.93 -27.44 2.21
N TRP A 520 39.20 -27.42 3.33
CA TRP A 520 38.58 -28.62 3.88
C TRP A 520 37.32 -29.02 3.12
N LEU A 521 36.76 -28.12 2.31
CA LEU A 521 35.64 -28.40 1.41
C LEU A 521 36.07 -29.25 0.23
N ASP A 522 37.33 -29.21 -0.21
CA ASP A 522 37.80 -29.94 -1.39
C ASP A 522 38.03 -31.43 -1.13
N GLY A 523 38.06 -31.87 0.15
CA GLY A 523 38.44 -33.24 0.53
C GLY A 523 39.97 -33.44 0.51
N PRO A 524 40.49 -34.63 0.90
CA PRO A 524 41.91 -34.92 0.72
C PRO A 524 42.27 -34.83 -0.77
N GLU A 525 43.31 -34.06 -1.10
CA GLU A 525 43.95 -34.14 -2.41
C GLU A 525 44.47 -35.59 -2.57
N ASP A 526 43.87 -36.37 -3.47
CA ASP A 526 44.42 -37.65 -3.92
C ASP A 526 45.73 -37.45 -4.70
#